data_AF-A0A0F8Z6Z1-F1
#
_entry.id   AF-A0A0F8Z6Z1-F1
#
_cell.length_a   1.000
_cell.length_b   1.000
_cell.length_c   1.000
_cell.angle_alpha   90.00
_cell.angle_beta   90.00
_cell.angle_gamma   90.00
#
_symmetry.space_group_name_H-M   'P 1'
#
loop_
_entity.id
_entity.type
_entity.pdbx_description
1 polymer ?
#
loop_
_entity_poly.entity_id
_entity_poly.type
_entity_poly.pdbx_seq_one_letter_code
_entity_poly.pdbx_strand_id
1 'polypeptide(L)'
;MGHSAGLVSPQEVPNWDFIYQFSTVKHPDFIVGNYVDLPDGRRYRFCKTGAAVGGLARAVINGNVIPGDSGAGYEGSLVTAASKGEHVVTITDTGSAANRPADYYQGGMFVAFIASNYVSIGIVKSTVGDGTSINLTLDASLPADCSASVGITAYPSIYNSVKNGSAQLANVETFVCVPACGNMSAANTYFFGQTRGPLWVTPHGVT
;
A
#
# COMPACT_ATOMS: atom_id res chain seq x y z
N MET A 1 17.11 -0.81 -21.70
CA MET A 1 16.43 0.40 -22.20
C MET A 1 16.25 1.33 -21.02
N GLY A 2 16.85 2.52 -21.06
CA GLY A 2 16.85 3.45 -19.92
C GLY A 2 15.54 4.20 -19.86
N HIS A 3 14.78 4.02 -18.78
CA HIS A 3 13.62 4.85 -18.46
C HIS A 3 14.06 6.00 -17.56
N SER A 4 13.70 7.22 -17.92
CA SER A 4 13.90 8.44 -17.14
C SER A 4 13.06 8.41 -15.86
N ALA A 5 13.67 8.79 -14.74
CA ALA A 5 13.01 8.88 -13.44
C ALA A 5 11.89 9.93 -13.46
N GLY A 6 10.68 9.58 -13.02
CA GLY A 6 9.50 10.45 -13.03
C GLY A 6 8.18 9.69 -12.79
N LEU A 7 7.12 10.44 -12.47
CA LEU A 7 5.76 9.90 -12.26
C LEU A 7 5.34 9.02 -13.44
N VAL A 8 5.01 7.74 -13.17
CA VAL A 8 4.58 6.79 -14.20
C VAL A 8 3.19 7.17 -14.68
N SER A 9 3.01 7.37 -15.99
CA SER A 9 1.67 7.60 -16.56
C SER A 9 0.87 6.29 -16.60
N PRO A 10 -0.48 6.33 -16.57
CA PRO A 10 -1.33 5.12 -16.59
C PRO A 10 -1.11 4.22 -17.80
N GLN A 11 -0.60 4.74 -18.91
CA GLN A 11 -0.30 3.98 -20.13
C GLN A 11 1.07 3.27 -20.08
N GLU A 12 1.89 3.56 -19.08
CA GLU A 12 3.28 3.08 -18.98
C GLU A 12 3.50 2.04 -17.89
N VAL A 13 2.46 1.62 -17.16
CA VAL A 13 2.58 0.68 -16.03
C VAL A 13 3.00 -0.71 -16.55
N PRO A 14 4.28 -1.12 -16.44
CA PRO A 14 4.70 -2.49 -16.67
C PRO A 14 4.06 -3.39 -15.60
N ASN A 15 3.84 -4.67 -15.91
CA ASN A 15 3.37 -5.62 -14.90
C ASN A 15 4.45 -5.76 -13.78
N TRP A 16 4.19 -5.13 -12.64
CA TRP A 16 5.01 -5.19 -11.42
C TRP A 16 4.40 -6.09 -10.35
N ASP A 17 3.44 -6.96 -10.71
CA ASP A 17 2.68 -7.77 -9.75
C ASP A 17 3.60 -8.61 -8.86
N PHE A 18 4.77 -9.01 -9.37
CA PHE A 18 5.76 -9.79 -8.62
C PHE A 18 6.30 -9.06 -7.37
N ILE A 19 6.26 -7.73 -7.33
CA ILE A 19 6.72 -6.94 -6.17
C ILE A 19 5.78 -7.16 -4.98
N TYR A 20 4.48 -7.36 -5.25
CA TYR A 20 3.42 -7.52 -4.26
C TYR A 20 3.17 -8.98 -3.85
N GLN A 21 4.04 -9.90 -4.28
CA GLN A 21 3.94 -11.32 -3.98
C GLN A 21 4.96 -11.75 -2.92
N PHE A 22 4.61 -12.81 -2.19
CA PHE A 22 5.53 -13.52 -1.29
C PHE A 22 5.53 -15.02 -1.58
N SER A 23 6.61 -15.71 -1.23
CA SER A 23 6.76 -17.15 -1.48
C SER A 23 7.62 -17.81 -0.41
N THR A 24 7.32 -19.06 -0.06
CA THR A 24 8.20 -19.91 0.78
C THR A 24 9.35 -20.54 -0.01
N VAL A 25 9.28 -20.49 -1.34
CA VAL A 25 10.31 -20.96 -2.26
C VAL A 25 11.06 -19.77 -2.85
N LYS A 26 12.39 -19.78 -2.78
CA LYS A 26 13.23 -18.74 -3.36
C LYS A 26 13.05 -18.71 -4.87
N HIS A 27 12.78 -17.53 -5.43
CA HIS A 27 12.77 -17.34 -6.87
C HIS A 27 14.17 -17.57 -7.46
N PRO A 28 14.34 -18.39 -8.52
CA PRO A 28 15.66 -18.74 -9.05
C PRO A 28 16.42 -17.53 -9.58
N ASP A 29 15.71 -16.54 -10.14
CA ASP A 29 16.32 -15.37 -10.78
C ASP A 29 16.72 -14.24 -9.81
N PHE A 30 16.38 -14.35 -8.52
CA PHE A 30 16.65 -13.30 -7.54
C PHE A 30 17.53 -13.78 -6.40
N ILE A 31 18.60 -13.01 -6.13
CA ILE A 31 19.45 -13.17 -4.96
C ILE A 31 18.98 -12.18 -3.89
N VAL A 32 18.95 -12.60 -2.63
CA VAL A 32 18.59 -11.70 -1.52
C VAL A 32 19.54 -10.50 -1.54
N GLY A 33 18.99 -9.29 -1.52
CA GLY A 33 19.72 -8.02 -1.68
C GLY A 33 19.65 -7.42 -3.08
N ASN A 34 19.30 -8.20 -4.12
CA ASN A 34 18.99 -7.66 -5.46
C ASN A 34 17.93 -6.58 -5.33
N TYR A 35 18.02 -5.55 -6.17
CA TYR A 35 17.07 -4.46 -6.14
C TYR A 35 16.40 -4.25 -7.50
N VAL A 36 15.19 -3.70 -7.44
CA VAL A 36 14.39 -3.24 -8.57
C VAL A 36 14.06 -1.77 -8.30
N ASP A 37 14.44 -0.90 -9.22
CA ASP A 37 14.00 0.49 -9.22
C ASP A 37 12.78 0.61 -10.13
N LEU A 38 11.71 1.15 -9.57
CA LEU A 38 10.52 1.52 -10.33
C LEU A 38 10.68 2.93 -10.92
N PRO A 39 10.01 3.24 -12.04
CA PRO A 39 10.15 4.55 -12.67
C PRO A 39 9.66 5.71 -11.76
N ASP A 40 8.73 5.43 -10.84
CA ASP A 40 8.27 6.37 -9.80
C ASP A 40 9.30 6.66 -8.68
N GLY A 41 10.51 6.08 -8.76
CA GLY A 41 11.59 6.30 -7.82
C GLY A 41 11.53 5.41 -6.57
N ARG A 42 10.57 4.49 -6.47
CA ARG A 42 10.59 3.43 -5.45
C ARG A 42 11.69 2.42 -5.76
N ARG A 43 12.41 2.01 -4.72
CA ARG A 43 13.37 0.90 -4.80
C ARG A 43 12.88 -0.25 -3.95
N TYR A 44 12.78 -1.43 -4.52
CA TYR A 44 12.51 -2.67 -3.80
C TYR A 44 13.76 -3.53 -3.75
N ARG A 45 14.00 -4.21 -2.63
CA ARG A 45 15.04 -5.24 -2.50
C ARG A 45 14.40 -6.59 -2.27
N PHE A 46 14.93 -7.61 -2.92
CA PHE A 46 14.53 -8.97 -2.65
C PHE A 46 15.05 -9.37 -1.26
N CYS A 47 14.14 -9.78 -0.40
CA CYS A 47 14.36 -10.03 1.02
C CYS A 47 13.96 -11.47 1.38
N LYS A 48 14.42 -11.91 2.55
CA LYS A 48 14.00 -13.17 3.19
C LYS A 48 13.69 -12.90 4.65
N THR A 49 12.52 -13.34 5.14
CA THR A 49 12.17 -13.22 6.55
C THR A 49 12.92 -14.26 7.39
N GLY A 50 13.44 -13.83 8.55
CA GLY A 50 14.01 -14.74 9.56
C GLY A 50 12.97 -15.41 10.46
N ALA A 51 11.80 -14.78 10.59
CA ALA A 51 10.66 -15.22 11.39
C ALA A 51 9.35 -14.80 10.70
N ALA A 52 8.20 -15.24 11.22
CA ALA A 52 6.91 -14.74 10.77
C ALA A 52 6.82 -13.23 10.99
N VAL A 53 6.34 -12.50 9.98
CA VAL A 53 6.08 -11.07 10.05
C VAL A 53 4.57 -10.91 10.18
N GLY A 54 4.12 -10.79 11.43
CA GLY A 54 2.70 -10.79 11.82
C GLY A 54 2.07 -9.40 11.97
N GLY A 55 0.74 -9.41 12.16
CA GLY A 55 -0.07 -8.28 12.61
C GLY A 55 -1.16 -7.85 11.61
N LEU A 56 -2.44 -8.04 11.97
CA LEU A 56 -3.52 -7.19 11.44
C LEU A 56 -3.45 -5.84 12.17
N ALA A 57 -2.41 -5.07 11.88
CA ALA A 57 -2.30 -3.70 12.35
C ALA A 57 -2.32 -2.79 11.13
N ARG A 58 -3.25 -1.84 11.12
CA ARG A 58 -3.18 -0.74 10.17
C ARG A 58 -2.00 0.12 10.60
N ALA A 59 -1.05 0.29 9.70
CA ALA A 59 -0.13 1.38 9.86
C ALA A 59 -0.94 2.68 9.63
N VAL A 60 -0.39 3.86 9.91
CA VAL A 60 -1.12 5.11 9.72
C VAL A 60 -0.27 6.04 8.87
N ILE A 61 -0.67 6.19 7.60
CA ILE A 61 0.15 6.79 6.52
C ILE A 61 0.36 8.28 6.74
N ASN A 62 -0.62 8.95 7.34
CA ASN A 62 -0.63 10.40 7.50
C ASN A 62 -0.23 10.83 8.93
N GLY A 63 1.07 10.77 9.25
CA GLY A 63 1.60 11.31 10.51
C GLY A 63 0.99 10.68 11.77
N ASN A 64 0.75 9.37 11.75
CA ASN A 64 0.09 8.61 12.83
C ASN A 64 -1.38 8.99 13.09
N VAL A 65 -2.05 9.66 12.15
CA VAL A 65 -3.48 10.03 12.24
C VAL A 65 -4.40 9.11 11.44
N ILE A 66 -5.40 8.53 12.12
CA ILE A 66 -6.30 7.49 11.59
C ILE A 66 -7.24 8.11 10.53
N PRO A 67 -7.53 7.42 9.40
CA PRO A 67 -8.54 7.91 8.47
C PRO A 67 -9.90 8.05 9.16
N GLY A 68 -10.49 9.26 9.10
CA GLY A 68 -11.64 9.65 9.93
C GLY A 68 -11.37 10.88 10.78
N ASP A 69 -10.10 11.12 11.14
CA ASP A 69 -9.65 12.42 11.60
C ASP A 69 -9.58 13.42 10.43
N SER A 70 -9.76 14.71 10.70
CA SER A 70 -9.82 15.75 9.67
C SER A 70 -8.59 15.74 8.76
N GLY A 71 -8.79 15.42 7.48
CA GLY A 71 -7.76 15.36 6.44
C GLY A 71 -6.95 14.06 6.37
N ALA A 72 -7.23 13.05 7.19
CA ALA A 72 -6.42 11.83 7.29
C ALA A 72 -6.66 10.78 6.18
N GLY A 73 -7.79 10.87 5.46
CA GLY A 73 -8.17 9.94 4.39
C GLY A 73 -9.58 9.38 4.59
N TYR A 74 -9.79 8.16 4.12
CA TYR A 74 -11.03 7.40 4.26
C TYR A 74 -10.80 6.06 4.97
N GLU A 75 -11.71 5.69 5.87
CA GLU A 75 -11.87 4.36 6.45
C GLU A 75 -13.32 3.92 6.28
N GLY A 76 -13.51 2.67 5.88
CA GLY A 76 -14.85 2.11 5.71
C GLY A 76 -14.80 0.88 4.82
N SER A 77 -15.63 0.87 3.79
CA SER A 77 -15.79 -0.28 2.90
C SER A 77 -15.81 0.14 1.44
N LEU A 78 -15.72 -0.84 0.55
CA LEU A 78 -15.99 -0.64 -0.86
C LEU A 78 -17.49 -0.43 -1.11
N VAL A 79 -17.84 0.37 -2.11
CA VAL A 79 -19.22 0.53 -2.60
C VAL A 79 -19.72 -0.78 -3.22
N THR A 80 -18.82 -1.51 -3.89
CA THR A 80 -19.12 -2.80 -4.54
C THR A 80 -17.91 -3.71 -4.36
N ALA A 81 -18.17 -5.02 -4.25
CA ALA A 81 -17.10 -6.01 -4.20
C ALA A 81 -16.21 -5.89 -5.45
N ALA A 82 -14.91 -6.07 -5.26
CA ALA A 82 -13.91 -6.02 -6.31
C ALA A 82 -13.26 -7.40 -6.44
N SER A 83 -13.21 -7.94 -7.66
CA SER A 83 -12.60 -9.23 -7.92
C SER A 83 -11.07 -9.15 -7.98
N LYS A 84 -10.42 -10.28 -7.70
CA LYS A 84 -9.00 -10.47 -8.02
C LYS A 84 -8.73 -10.08 -9.47
N GLY A 85 -7.68 -9.28 -9.70
CA GLY A 85 -7.32 -8.76 -11.02
C GLY A 85 -7.84 -7.35 -11.31
N GLU A 86 -8.73 -6.78 -10.49
CA GLU A 86 -9.21 -5.41 -10.68
C GLU A 86 -8.16 -4.37 -10.30
N HIS A 87 -8.13 -3.28 -11.08
CA HIS A 87 -7.24 -2.11 -10.88
C HIS A 87 -8.00 -0.86 -10.42
N VAL A 88 -9.33 -0.90 -10.39
CA VAL A 88 -10.16 0.23 -9.99
C VAL A 88 -11.10 -0.24 -8.91
N VAL A 89 -11.09 0.45 -7.77
CA VAL A 89 -11.99 0.18 -6.65
C VAL A 89 -12.76 1.43 -6.30
N THR A 90 -14.02 1.29 -5.88
CA THR A 90 -14.87 2.41 -5.49
C THR A 90 -15.09 2.41 -3.98
N ILE A 91 -14.80 3.53 -3.32
CA ILE A 91 -14.95 3.71 -1.87
C ILE A 91 -16.10 4.68 -1.57
N THR A 92 -16.79 4.49 -0.44
CA THR A 92 -17.91 5.34 0.01
C THR A 92 -17.42 6.59 0.74
N ASP A 93 -16.43 7.30 0.19
CA ASP A 93 -15.96 8.57 0.75
C ASP A 93 -16.92 9.70 0.36
N THR A 94 -17.68 10.18 1.33
CA THR A 94 -18.71 11.22 1.18
C THR A 94 -18.15 12.64 1.13
N GLY A 95 -16.82 12.81 1.03
CA GLY A 95 -16.20 14.10 0.84
C GLY A 95 -16.65 14.78 -0.46
N SER A 96 -17.10 16.03 -0.37
CA SER A 96 -17.47 16.82 -1.55
C SER A 96 -16.28 17.03 -2.49
N ALA A 97 -16.54 17.34 -3.76
CA ALA A 97 -15.48 17.68 -4.72
C ALA A 97 -14.56 18.84 -4.26
N ALA A 98 -15.02 19.68 -3.32
CA ALA A 98 -14.19 20.72 -2.70
C ALA A 98 -13.19 20.15 -1.66
N ASN A 99 -13.56 19.10 -0.94
CA ASN A 99 -12.75 18.49 0.13
C ASN A 99 -11.97 17.25 -0.33
N ARG A 100 -12.45 16.61 -1.41
CA ARG A 100 -11.85 15.47 -2.09
C ARG A 100 -11.82 15.77 -3.59
N PRO A 101 -11.00 16.74 -4.05
CA PRO A 101 -10.87 17.00 -5.47
C PRO A 101 -10.32 15.78 -6.22
N ALA A 102 -10.38 15.81 -7.55
CA ALA A 102 -9.69 14.83 -8.38
C ALA A 102 -8.21 14.73 -7.94
N ASP A 103 -7.71 13.50 -7.93
CA ASP A 103 -6.35 13.12 -7.52
C ASP A 103 -5.99 13.44 -6.06
N TYR A 104 -6.97 13.71 -5.19
CA TYR A 104 -6.75 13.84 -3.74
C TYR A 104 -5.99 12.64 -3.14
N TYR A 105 -6.28 11.43 -3.60
CA TYR A 105 -5.61 10.20 -3.13
C TYR A 105 -4.39 9.80 -3.97
N GLN A 106 -4.04 10.54 -5.02
CA GLN A 106 -2.91 10.20 -5.89
C GLN A 106 -1.59 10.20 -5.10
N GLY A 107 -0.76 9.18 -5.34
CA GLY A 107 0.49 8.95 -4.61
C GLY A 107 0.28 8.46 -3.18
N GLY A 108 -0.97 8.21 -2.79
CA GLY A 108 -1.36 7.59 -1.54
C GLY A 108 -1.36 6.07 -1.59
N MET A 109 -2.07 5.45 -0.67
CA MET A 109 -2.13 4.00 -0.53
C MET A 109 -3.56 3.54 -0.24
N PHE A 110 -3.94 2.45 -0.87
CA PHE A 110 -5.13 1.68 -0.58
C PHE A 110 -4.73 0.45 0.24
N VAL A 111 -5.47 0.19 1.32
CA VAL A 111 -5.26 -1.00 2.16
C VAL A 111 -6.58 -1.71 2.39
N ALA A 112 -6.63 -3.01 2.11
CA ALA A 112 -7.80 -3.86 2.35
C ALA A 112 -7.46 -5.00 3.31
N PHE A 113 -8.31 -5.24 4.32
CA PHE A 113 -8.14 -6.28 5.34
C PHE A 113 -8.91 -7.55 4.98
N ILE A 114 -8.35 -8.33 4.05
CA ILE A 114 -8.98 -9.53 3.49
C ILE A 114 -8.67 -10.74 4.38
N ALA A 115 -9.66 -11.14 5.19
CA ALA A 115 -9.56 -12.25 6.15
C ALA A 115 -8.37 -12.09 7.12
N SER A 116 -7.46 -13.07 7.21
CA SER A 116 -6.27 -13.01 8.06
C SER A 116 -5.09 -12.26 7.40
N ASN A 117 -5.28 -11.67 6.22
CA ASN A 117 -4.25 -10.96 5.47
C ASN A 117 -4.66 -9.51 5.23
N TYR A 118 -3.71 -8.70 4.77
CA TYR A 118 -4.01 -7.40 4.20
C TYR A 118 -3.30 -7.23 2.86
N VAL A 119 -3.84 -6.36 2.04
CA VAL A 119 -3.29 -5.93 0.76
C VAL A 119 -3.00 -4.45 0.87
N SER A 120 -1.82 -4.00 0.44
CA SER A 120 -1.43 -2.59 0.41
C SER A 120 -0.94 -2.26 -1.00
N ILE A 121 -1.66 -1.39 -1.71
CA ILE A 121 -1.41 -1.07 -3.12
C ILE A 121 -1.41 0.46 -3.30
N GLY A 122 -0.47 0.98 -4.09
CA GLY A 122 -0.37 2.42 -4.34
C GLY A 122 -1.56 2.94 -5.12
N ILE A 123 -1.93 4.20 -4.90
CA ILE A 123 -3.01 4.86 -5.64
C ILE A 123 -2.39 5.78 -6.71
N VAL A 124 -2.62 5.49 -7.99
CA VAL A 124 -2.08 6.29 -9.10
C VAL A 124 -2.99 7.44 -9.50
N LYS A 125 -4.29 7.31 -9.21
CA LYS A 125 -5.31 8.29 -9.59
C LYS A 125 -6.52 8.17 -8.67
N SER A 126 -7.22 9.27 -8.42
CA SER A 126 -8.56 9.21 -7.82
C SER A 126 -9.52 10.16 -8.50
N THR A 127 -10.71 9.67 -8.86
CA THR A 127 -11.74 10.51 -9.47
C THR A 127 -12.97 10.55 -8.57
N VAL A 128 -13.49 11.76 -8.35
CA VAL A 128 -14.78 11.95 -7.69
C VAL A 128 -15.86 11.25 -8.50
N GLY A 129 -16.62 10.39 -7.86
CA GLY A 129 -17.79 9.75 -8.45
C GLY A 129 -19.01 10.66 -8.36
N ASP A 130 -20.10 10.16 -7.78
CA ASP A 130 -21.40 10.84 -7.65
C ASP A 130 -21.50 11.82 -6.46
N GLY A 131 -20.37 12.17 -5.85
CA GLY A 131 -20.33 13.00 -4.64
C GLY A 131 -20.49 12.23 -3.33
N THR A 132 -20.75 10.92 -3.39
CA THR A 132 -20.74 10.01 -2.23
C THR A 132 -19.73 8.87 -2.38
N SER A 133 -19.08 8.82 -3.53
CA SER A 133 -18.13 7.78 -3.92
C SER A 133 -16.89 8.38 -4.57
N ILE A 134 -15.77 7.69 -4.41
CA ILE A 134 -14.51 8.01 -5.09
C ILE A 134 -13.98 6.72 -5.72
N ASN A 135 -13.62 6.80 -7.00
CA ASN A 135 -12.92 5.71 -7.68
C ASN A 135 -11.42 5.88 -7.50
N LEU A 136 -10.75 4.86 -6.99
CA LEU A 136 -9.32 4.78 -6.84
C LEU A 136 -8.77 3.89 -7.96
N THR A 137 -7.83 4.40 -8.74
CA THR A 137 -7.04 3.58 -9.66
C THR A 137 -5.78 3.15 -8.93
N LEU A 138 -5.55 1.85 -8.89
CA LEU A 138 -4.48 1.18 -8.16
C LEU A 138 -3.25 0.95 -9.06
N ASP A 139 -2.06 0.99 -8.46
CA ASP A 139 -0.78 0.78 -9.14
C ASP A 139 -0.48 -0.70 -9.47
N ALA A 140 -1.27 -1.61 -8.91
CA ALA A 140 -1.29 -3.04 -9.21
C ALA A 140 -2.71 -3.58 -9.11
N SER A 141 -2.93 -4.77 -9.67
CA SER A 141 -4.22 -5.45 -9.55
C SER A 141 -4.43 -6.00 -8.13
N LEU A 142 -5.69 -6.14 -7.72
CA LEU A 142 -6.02 -6.84 -6.48
C LEU A 142 -5.51 -8.29 -6.54
N PRO A 143 -4.70 -8.75 -5.58
CA PRO A 143 -4.16 -10.11 -5.57
C PRO A 143 -5.19 -11.16 -5.10
N ALA A 144 -6.32 -10.72 -4.54
CA ALA A 144 -7.41 -11.54 -4.03
C ALA A 144 -8.76 -10.78 -4.12
N ASP A 145 -9.87 -11.53 -4.07
CA ASP A 145 -11.21 -10.95 -4.04
C ASP A 145 -11.42 -10.12 -2.77
N CYS A 146 -11.97 -8.92 -2.93
CA CYS A 146 -12.29 -8.00 -1.85
C CYS A 146 -13.81 -7.79 -1.80
N SER A 147 -14.48 -8.36 -0.79
CA SER A 147 -15.94 -8.19 -0.66
C SER A 147 -16.30 -6.76 -0.26
N ALA A 148 -17.53 -6.33 -0.53
CA ALA A 148 -18.03 -5.02 -0.10
C ALA A 148 -18.10 -4.84 1.43
N SER A 149 -17.90 -5.90 2.22
CA SER A 149 -17.86 -5.85 3.68
C SER A 149 -16.43 -5.83 4.24
N VAL A 150 -15.41 -5.95 3.39
CA VAL A 150 -14.01 -5.87 3.83
C VAL A 150 -13.74 -4.45 4.31
N GLY A 151 -13.16 -4.35 5.50
CA GLY A 151 -12.64 -3.08 6.00
C GLY A 151 -11.50 -2.61 5.09
N ILE A 152 -11.55 -1.35 4.67
CA ILE A 152 -10.53 -0.72 3.86
C ILE A 152 -10.12 0.61 4.45
N THR A 153 -8.92 1.06 4.07
CA THR A 153 -8.46 2.42 4.26
C THR A 153 -7.88 2.96 2.96
N ALA A 154 -8.15 4.22 2.68
CA ALA A 154 -7.51 4.96 1.59
C ALA A 154 -6.87 6.21 2.17
N TYR A 155 -5.57 6.36 1.95
CA TYR A 155 -4.80 7.48 2.47
C TYR A 155 -4.37 8.38 1.32
N PRO A 156 -4.42 9.72 1.49
CA PRO A 156 -3.77 10.62 0.56
C PRO A 156 -2.24 10.47 0.63
N SER A 157 -1.52 11.08 -0.31
CA SER A 157 -0.06 11.08 -0.30
C SER A 157 0.53 11.57 1.02
N ILE A 158 1.49 10.82 1.56
CA ILE A 158 2.23 11.17 2.79
C ILE A 158 2.95 12.52 2.71
N TYR A 159 3.33 12.90 1.50
CA TYR A 159 4.03 14.16 1.26
C TYR A 159 3.10 15.36 1.33
N ASN A 160 1.79 15.15 1.25
CA ASN A 160 0.80 16.21 1.36
C ASN A 160 0.52 16.61 2.82
N SER A 161 1.06 15.89 3.81
CA SER A 161 0.82 16.12 5.24
C SER A 161 1.95 15.57 6.10
N VAL A 162 3.19 15.90 5.77
CA VAL A 162 4.35 15.54 6.60
C VAL A 162 4.24 16.23 7.96
N LYS A 163 3.98 15.46 9.02
CA LYS A 163 3.95 15.92 10.40
C LYS A 163 5.22 15.46 11.12
N ASN A 164 5.74 16.28 12.03
CA ASN A 164 6.85 15.86 12.90
C ASN A 164 6.40 14.69 13.77
N GLY A 165 7.19 13.61 13.77
CA GLY A 165 6.93 12.45 14.62
C GLY A 165 6.99 12.81 16.10
N SER A 166 6.04 12.33 16.88
CA SER A 166 6.12 12.36 18.35
C SER A 166 7.20 11.39 18.85
N ALA A 167 7.72 11.63 20.06
CA ALA A 167 8.83 10.89 20.65
C ALA A 167 8.64 9.36 20.60
N GLN A 168 9.70 8.66 20.20
CA GLN A 168 9.74 7.20 20.07
C GLN A 168 9.62 6.52 21.46
N LEU A 169 8.73 5.53 21.57
CA LEU A 169 8.47 4.78 22.80
C LEU A 169 9.47 3.63 23.01
N ALA A 170 9.48 3.02 24.20
CA ALA A 170 10.16 1.75 24.43
C ALA A 170 9.44 0.62 23.65
N ASN A 171 10.18 -0.39 23.15
CA ASN A 171 9.72 -1.48 22.25
C ASN A 171 9.58 -1.08 20.76
N VAL A 172 10.61 -0.46 20.18
CA VAL A 172 10.58 -0.03 18.77
C VAL A 172 11.74 -0.65 17.99
N GLU A 173 11.43 -1.32 16.89
CA GLU A 173 12.41 -1.98 16.00
C GLU A 173 12.96 -1.05 14.92
N THR A 174 14.16 -1.38 14.45
CA THR A 174 14.87 -0.66 13.37
C THR A 174 14.75 -1.46 12.08
N PHE A 175 13.99 -0.97 11.10
CA PHE A 175 13.82 -1.64 9.80
C PHE A 175 14.70 -1.00 8.73
N VAL A 176 15.20 -1.84 7.81
CA VAL A 176 15.97 -1.42 6.63
C VAL A 176 15.09 -1.41 5.35
N CYS A 177 13.90 -2.03 5.38
CA CYS A 177 12.98 -2.11 4.24
C CYS A 177 11.50 -2.36 4.65
N VAL A 178 10.55 -2.08 3.76
CA VAL A 178 9.08 -2.22 3.92
C VAL A 178 8.53 -3.33 3.02
N PRO A 179 7.94 -4.42 3.53
CA PRO A 179 7.32 -5.42 2.65
C PRO A 179 6.17 -4.80 1.84
N ALA A 180 6.16 -5.01 0.52
CA ALA A 180 5.06 -4.57 -0.33
C ALA A 180 3.79 -5.44 -0.18
N CYS A 181 3.94 -6.62 0.42
CA CYS A 181 2.90 -7.62 0.61
C CYS A 181 2.59 -7.80 2.11
N GLY A 182 1.31 -8.04 2.44
CA GLY A 182 0.89 -8.22 3.83
C GLY A 182 1.19 -9.60 4.44
N ASN A 183 1.10 -9.64 5.78
CA ASN A 183 1.18 -10.79 6.70
C ASN A 183 1.93 -12.04 6.19
N MET A 184 3.24 -12.11 6.44
CA MET A 184 4.05 -13.29 6.14
C MET A 184 4.06 -14.22 7.35
N SER A 185 3.06 -15.07 7.47
CA SER A 185 2.85 -15.97 8.61
C SER A 185 3.91 -17.06 8.76
N ALA A 186 4.78 -17.26 7.76
CA ALA A 186 5.85 -18.24 7.78
C ALA A 186 7.24 -17.58 7.88
N ALA A 187 8.12 -18.18 8.68
CA ALA A 187 9.55 -17.92 8.60
C ALA A 187 10.10 -18.37 7.23
N ASN A 188 11.24 -17.83 6.82
CA ASN A 188 11.88 -18.13 5.53
C ASN A 188 11.04 -17.75 4.29
N THR A 189 10.20 -16.72 4.41
CA THR A 189 9.41 -16.20 3.30
C THR A 189 10.23 -15.19 2.50
N TYR A 190 10.21 -15.31 1.17
CA TYR A 190 10.87 -14.41 0.23
C TYR A 190 9.87 -13.39 -0.32
N PHE A 191 10.28 -12.13 -0.42
CA PHE A 191 9.43 -11.01 -0.81
C PHE A 191 10.26 -9.83 -1.33
N PHE A 192 9.61 -8.82 -1.92
CA PHE A 192 10.25 -7.55 -2.23
C PHE A 192 9.95 -6.50 -1.15
N GLY A 193 10.99 -6.05 -0.46
CA GLY A 193 10.94 -5.00 0.55
C GLY A 193 11.38 -3.65 -0.02
N GLN A 194 10.52 -2.65 0.02
CA GLN A 194 10.83 -1.29 -0.40
C GLN A 194 11.86 -0.64 0.53
N THR A 195 12.94 -0.09 -0.03
CA THR A 195 14.07 0.53 0.69
C THR A 195 14.26 2.00 0.37
N ARG A 196 13.52 2.52 -0.63
CA ARG A 196 13.55 3.93 -1.04
C ARG A 196 12.21 4.34 -1.66
N GLY A 197 11.93 5.64 -1.64
CA GLY A 197 10.74 6.24 -2.23
C GLY A 197 9.67 6.52 -1.17
N PRO A 198 8.42 6.76 -1.58
CA PRO A 198 7.26 6.79 -0.68
C PRO A 198 7.15 5.47 0.07
N LEU A 199 7.61 5.45 1.33
CA LEU A 199 7.68 4.26 2.18
C LEU A 199 6.71 4.42 3.35
N TRP A 200 6.11 3.33 3.80
CA TRP A 200 5.22 3.32 4.95
C TRP A 200 5.51 2.15 5.88
N VAL A 201 5.41 2.35 7.20
CA VAL A 201 5.74 1.34 8.21
C VAL A 201 4.79 1.48 9.39
N THR A 202 4.21 0.37 9.83
CA THR A 202 4.06 0.06 11.26
C THR A 202 3.92 -1.47 11.40
N PRO A 203 4.99 -2.21 11.78
CA PRO A 203 4.86 -3.61 12.11
C PRO A 203 4.34 -3.71 13.54
N HIS A 204 3.40 -4.61 13.77
CA HIS A 204 3.05 -5.06 15.10
C HIS A 204 3.14 -6.59 15.14
N GLY A 205 4.14 -7.10 15.84
CA GLY A 205 4.19 -8.51 16.22
C GLY A 205 3.39 -8.73 17.51
N VAL A 206 2.53 -9.75 17.51
CA VAL A 206 2.15 -10.44 18.75
C VAL A 206 2.69 -11.86 18.71
N THR A 207 3.26 -12.28 19.84
CA THR A 207 3.04 -13.61 20.38
C THR A 207 1.71 -13.63 21.10
#